data_AF-A0A1B3B9C3-F1
#
_entry.id   AF-A0A1B3B9C3-F1
#
_cell.length_a   1.000
_cell.length_b   1.000
_cell.length_c   1.000
_cell.angle_alpha   90.00
_cell.angle_beta   90.00
_cell.angle_gamma   90.00
#
_symmetry.space_group_name_H-M   'P 1'
#
loop_
_entity.id
_entity.type
_entity.pdbx_description
1 polymer ?
#
loop_
_entity_poly.entity_id
_entity_poly.type
_entity_poly.pdbx_seq_one_letter_code
_entity_poly.pdbx_strand_id
1 'polypeptide(L)'
;MFQTTVLVCFDPTIMSINDSTQTKILDAAEFLFAERGFAETSLRTITSRAKVNLASVNYHFGSKKSLIQAVFDRFLQDFTTNLSTRLTEMERQPASDLDAEGLLGALIDPLLALNRSRKNAVSIFMRLLGRAYAETQGHLRRYVTERYGHVLVRFTHLFQKAYPSLSNDQIFWRLHYMLGSLIFTLAGSDALRQISEVDFNRRLEVKDVIEEMVPFLAAGMKA
;
A
#
# COMPACT_ATOMS: atom_id res chain seq x y z
N MET A 1 -4.01 -31.72 -11.02
CA MET A 1 -5.30 -31.01 -10.96
C MET A 1 -5.60 -30.71 -9.50
N PHE A 2 -4.99 -29.67 -8.95
CA PHE A 2 -5.24 -29.21 -7.58
C PHE A 2 -5.75 -27.77 -7.67
N GLN A 3 -7.06 -27.61 -7.50
CA GLN A 3 -7.71 -26.33 -7.27
C GLN A 3 -7.50 -25.98 -5.80
N THR A 4 -6.57 -25.06 -5.51
CA THR A 4 -6.43 -24.48 -4.17
C THR A 4 -7.10 -23.11 -4.17
N THR A 5 -8.41 -23.12 -3.96
CA THR A 5 -9.16 -21.93 -3.57
C THR A 5 -8.77 -21.60 -2.12
N VAL A 6 -7.79 -20.71 -1.95
CA VAL A 6 -7.48 -20.14 -0.63
C VAL A 6 -8.56 -19.13 -0.31
N LEU A 7 -9.61 -19.59 0.38
CA LEU A 7 -10.54 -18.74 1.10
C LEU A 7 -9.75 -18.04 2.20
N VAL A 8 -9.48 -16.75 1.99
CA VAL A 8 -8.99 -15.85 3.04
C VAL A 8 -10.10 -15.76 4.08
N CYS A 9 -10.00 -16.52 5.17
CA CYS A 9 -10.87 -16.35 6.33
C CYS A 9 -10.56 -15.00 6.99
N PHE A 10 -11.28 -13.95 6.57
CA PHE A 10 -11.26 -12.65 7.20
C PHE A 10 -12.24 -12.65 8.38
N ASP A 11 -11.71 -12.58 9.60
CA ASP A 11 -12.50 -12.45 10.82
C ASP A 11 -13.30 -11.12 10.79
N PRO A 12 -14.64 -11.15 10.83
CA PRO A 12 -15.48 -9.95 10.72
C PRO A 12 -15.44 -9.02 11.96
N THR A 13 -14.61 -9.30 12.97
CA THR A 13 -14.72 -8.64 14.29
C THR A 13 -13.79 -7.44 14.50
N ILE A 14 -13.11 -6.90 13.47
CA ILE A 14 -12.33 -5.65 13.63
C ILE A 14 -13.23 -4.45 13.41
N MET A 15 -13.99 -4.12 14.47
CA MET A 15 -14.76 -2.89 14.57
C MET A 15 -13.82 -1.77 15.05
N SER A 16 -13.64 -0.75 14.21
CA SER A 16 -12.95 0.49 14.57
C SER A 16 -13.61 1.14 15.81
N ILE A 17 -12.79 1.70 16.71
CA ILE A 17 -13.18 2.35 17.99
C ILE A 17 -14.04 3.63 17.77
N ASN A 18 -14.32 4.01 16.53
CA ASN A 18 -15.18 5.15 16.19
C ASN A 18 -16.37 4.70 15.31
N ASP A 19 -17.55 4.52 15.92
CA ASP A 19 -18.78 3.96 15.31
C ASP A 19 -19.50 4.91 14.34
N SER A 20 -18.76 5.79 13.67
CA SER A 20 -19.35 6.74 12.72
C SER A 20 -19.85 6.03 11.45
N THR A 21 -20.94 6.52 10.87
CA THR A 21 -21.44 6.09 9.56
C THR A 21 -20.35 6.15 8.49
N GLN A 22 -19.50 7.18 8.53
CA GLN A 22 -18.37 7.35 7.61
C GLN A 22 -17.36 6.19 7.76
N THR A 23 -17.02 5.82 8.99
CA THR A 23 -16.12 4.69 9.28
C THR A 23 -16.70 3.38 8.75
N LYS A 24 -17.98 3.10 9.01
CA LYS A 24 -18.67 1.88 8.53
C LYS A 24 -18.63 1.76 7.01
N ILE A 25 -18.84 2.88 6.31
CA ILE A 25 -18.76 2.91 4.85
C ILE A 25 -17.33 2.64 4.37
N LEU A 26 -16.31 3.26 4.99
CA LEU A 26 -14.91 3.06 4.62
C LEU A 26 -14.45 1.62 4.85
N ASP A 27 -14.80 1.01 5.98
CA ASP A 27 -14.45 -0.38 6.28
C ASP A 27 -15.12 -1.36 5.32
N ALA A 28 -16.40 -1.14 4.99
CA ALA A 28 -17.11 -1.94 4.00
C ALA A 28 -16.52 -1.77 2.59
N ALA A 29 -16.19 -0.55 2.19
CA ALA A 29 -15.63 -0.23 0.89
C ALA A 29 -14.22 -0.82 0.73
N GLU A 30 -13.36 -0.62 1.72
CA GLU A 30 -12.00 -1.18 1.76
C GLU A 30 -12.01 -2.70 1.58
N PHE A 31 -12.84 -3.39 2.37
CA PHE A 31 -12.99 -4.85 2.27
C PHE A 31 -13.44 -5.27 0.86
N LEU A 32 -14.52 -4.67 0.35
CA LEU A 32 -15.08 -5.08 -0.94
C LEU A 32 -14.16 -4.74 -2.11
N PHE A 33 -13.47 -3.60 -2.08
CA PHE A 33 -12.50 -3.25 -3.10
C PHE A 33 -11.28 -4.17 -3.06
N ALA A 34 -10.77 -4.53 -1.88
CA ALA A 34 -9.65 -5.47 -1.77
C ALA A 34 -10.03 -6.88 -2.26
N GLU A 35 -11.26 -7.31 -2.01
CA GLU A 35 -11.74 -8.65 -2.35
C GLU A 35 -12.19 -8.78 -3.82
N ARG A 36 -12.98 -7.83 -4.31
CA ARG A 36 -13.67 -7.93 -5.61
C ARG A 36 -13.15 -6.97 -6.67
N GLY A 37 -12.35 -5.98 -6.27
CA GLY A 37 -11.93 -4.89 -7.13
C GLY A 37 -12.93 -3.74 -7.22
N PHE A 38 -12.51 -2.68 -7.89
CA PHE A 38 -13.28 -1.46 -7.95
C PHE A 38 -14.45 -1.62 -8.91
N ALA A 39 -14.25 -2.13 -10.12
CA ALA A 39 -15.30 -2.33 -11.12
C ALA A 39 -16.52 -3.08 -10.57
N GLU A 40 -16.29 -4.25 -9.96
CA GLU A 40 -17.33 -5.17 -9.47
C GLU A 40 -18.03 -4.72 -8.17
N THR A 41 -17.51 -3.69 -7.49
CA THR A 41 -18.06 -3.25 -6.21
C THR A 41 -19.01 -2.06 -6.38
N SER A 42 -20.33 -2.28 -6.27
CA SER A 42 -21.32 -1.19 -6.34
C SER A 42 -21.50 -0.45 -5.00
N LEU A 43 -21.89 0.84 -5.04
CA LEU A 43 -22.22 1.60 -3.82
C LEU A 43 -23.35 0.94 -3.00
N ARG A 44 -24.31 0.29 -3.67
CA ARG A 44 -25.36 -0.48 -3.01
C ARG A 44 -24.79 -1.65 -2.20
N THR A 45 -23.86 -2.40 -2.79
CA THR A 45 -23.19 -3.52 -2.10
C THR A 45 -22.43 -3.03 -0.87
N ILE A 46 -21.75 -1.88 -0.99
CA ILE A 46 -21.06 -1.23 0.14
C ILE A 46 -22.06 -0.84 1.24
N THR A 47 -23.15 -0.16 0.89
CA THR A 47 -24.15 0.29 1.89
C THR A 47 -24.83 -0.86 2.60
N SER A 48 -25.14 -1.94 1.86
CA SER A 48 -25.70 -3.17 2.44
C SER A 48 -24.74 -3.81 3.44
N ARG A 49 -23.44 -3.90 3.10
CA ARG A 49 -22.42 -4.42 4.03
C ARG A 49 -22.22 -3.52 5.25
N ALA A 50 -22.19 -2.21 5.04
CA ALA A 50 -22.02 -1.21 6.11
C ALA A 50 -23.27 -1.06 7.01
N LYS A 51 -24.42 -1.64 6.62
CA LYS A 51 -25.73 -1.46 7.27
C LYS A 51 -26.13 0.02 7.36
N VAL A 52 -25.89 0.77 6.28
CA VAL A 52 -26.26 2.19 6.16
C VAL A 52 -27.11 2.42 4.92
N ASN A 53 -27.71 3.60 4.79
CA ASN A 53 -28.46 3.97 3.60
C ASN A 53 -27.54 4.54 2.50
N LEU A 54 -27.99 4.48 1.23
CA LEU A 54 -27.22 5.01 0.10
C LEU A 54 -27.03 6.53 0.18
N ALA A 55 -27.98 7.25 0.77
CA ALA A 55 -27.89 8.70 0.95
C ALA A 55 -26.70 9.09 1.84
N SER A 56 -26.30 8.26 2.81
CA SER A 56 -25.12 8.47 3.64
C SER A 56 -23.83 8.44 2.83
N VAL A 57 -23.72 7.56 1.83
CA VAL A 57 -22.54 7.54 0.95
C VAL A 57 -22.47 8.81 0.10
N ASN A 58 -23.60 9.23 -0.47
CA ASN A 58 -23.66 10.45 -1.26
C ASN A 58 -23.35 11.68 -0.39
N TYR A 59 -23.85 11.72 0.84
CA TYR A 59 -23.58 12.80 1.79
C TYR A 59 -22.09 12.87 2.19
N HIS A 60 -21.46 11.75 2.53
CA HIS A 60 -20.08 11.74 3.03
C HIS A 60 -19.01 11.78 1.93
N PHE A 61 -19.27 11.16 0.78
CA PHE A 61 -18.26 10.95 -0.26
C PHE A 61 -18.68 11.48 -1.63
N GLY A 62 -19.97 11.68 -1.88
CA GLY A 62 -20.51 12.17 -3.16
C GLY A 62 -20.47 11.14 -4.30
N SER A 63 -19.36 10.43 -4.49
CA SER A 63 -19.18 9.48 -5.59
C SER A 63 -18.35 8.26 -5.20
N LYS A 64 -18.45 7.17 -5.98
CA LYS A 64 -17.58 6.00 -5.84
C LYS A 64 -16.11 6.34 -6.04
N LYS A 65 -15.78 7.25 -6.97
CA LYS A 65 -14.40 7.70 -7.21
C LYS A 65 -13.81 8.38 -5.97
N SER A 66 -14.58 9.25 -5.34
CA SER A 66 -14.22 9.94 -4.10
C SER A 66 -14.14 8.98 -2.91
N LEU A 67 -15.00 7.96 -2.86
CA LEU A 67 -14.92 6.91 -1.86
C LEU A 67 -13.64 6.07 -2.02
N ILE A 68 -13.22 5.72 -3.24
CA ILE A 68 -11.94 5.05 -3.51
C ILE A 68 -10.78 5.92 -3.01
N GLN A 69 -10.79 7.22 -3.33
CA GLN A 69 -9.76 8.16 -2.85
C GLN A 69 -9.70 8.21 -1.33
N ALA A 70 -10.86 8.30 -0.66
CA ALA A 70 -10.95 8.31 0.79
C ALA A 70 -10.45 7.00 1.44
N VAL A 71 -10.65 5.84 0.79
CA VAL A 71 -10.06 4.57 1.26
C VAL A 71 -8.52 4.63 1.19
N PHE A 72 -7.94 5.13 0.09
CA PHE A 72 -6.49 5.26 -0.04
C PHE A 72 -5.90 6.28 0.95
N ASP A 73 -6.60 7.38 1.23
CA ASP A 73 -6.19 8.39 2.20
C ASP A 73 -5.94 7.80 3.60
N ARG A 74 -6.74 6.80 4.03
CA ARG A 74 -6.57 6.11 5.32
C ARG A 74 -5.20 5.43 5.48
N PHE A 75 -4.52 5.15 4.37
CA PHE A 75 -3.18 4.57 4.37
C PHE A 75 -2.13 5.65 4.07
N LEU A 76 -2.38 6.45 3.04
CA LEU A 76 -1.40 7.40 2.52
C LEU A 76 -1.15 8.59 3.45
N GLN A 77 -2.15 9.04 4.22
CA GLN A 77 -1.96 10.19 5.10
C GLN A 77 -0.90 9.94 6.17
N ASP A 78 -1.04 8.86 6.93
CA ASP A 78 -0.07 8.53 7.99
C ASP A 78 1.27 8.05 7.39
N PHE A 79 1.21 7.25 6.32
CA PHE A 79 2.41 6.77 5.63
C PHE A 79 3.28 7.93 5.12
N THR A 80 2.70 8.87 4.38
CA THR A 80 3.45 9.99 3.78
C THR A 80 3.91 11.00 4.82
N THR A 81 3.15 11.20 5.90
CA THR A 81 3.58 12.03 7.03
C THR A 81 4.86 11.46 7.66
N ASN A 82 4.85 10.17 8.01
CA ASN A 82 6.01 9.51 8.61
C ASN A 82 7.21 9.43 7.65
N LEU A 83 6.95 9.16 6.37
CA LEU A 83 8.00 9.15 5.35
C LEU A 83 8.62 10.54 5.19
N SER A 84 7.80 11.60 5.08
CA SER A 84 8.26 12.98 4.93
C SER A 84 9.24 13.42 6.01
N THR A 85 9.02 13.01 7.26
CA THR A 85 9.97 13.24 8.37
C THR A 85 11.32 12.61 8.09
N ARG A 86 11.37 11.34 7.68
CA ARG A 86 12.62 10.63 7.34
C ARG A 86 13.32 11.23 6.14
N LEU A 87 12.58 11.59 5.09
CA LEU A 87 13.17 12.23 3.92
C LEU A 87 13.85 13.56 4.27
N THR A 88 13.31 14.31 5.24
CA THR A 88 13.89 15.59 5.69
C THR A 88 15.28 15.40 6.30
N GLU A 89 15.51 14.29 7.00
CA GLU A 89 16.81 13.95 7.57
C GLU A 89 17.78 13.52 6.47
N MET A 90 17.34 12.67 5.54
CA MET A 90 18.16 12.17 4.42
C MET A 90 18.56 13.25 3.42
N GLU A 91 17.70 14.25 3.19
CA GLU A 91 17.98 15.37 2.28
C GLU A 91 19.22 16.18 2.70
N ARG A 92 19.53 16.21 4.01
CA ARG A 92 20.69 16.91 4.57
C ARG A 92 22.00 16.14 4.44
N GLN A 93 21.94 14.85 4.14
CA GLN A 93 23.12 13.99 4.02
C GLN A 93 23.84 14.25 2.69
N PRO A 94 25.17 14.11 2.62
CA PRO A 94 25.88 14.15 1.33
C PRO A 94 25.51 12.93 0.48
N ALA A 95 25.68 13.02 -0.84
CA ALA A 95 25.34 11.93 -1.76
C ALA A 95 26.12 10.63 -1.47
N SER A 96 27.33 10.74 -0.93
CA SER A 96 28.18 9.60 -0.53
C SER A 96 27.58 8.72 0.57
N ASP A 97 26.67 9.29 1.35
CA ASP A 97 26.08 8.63 2.53
C ASP A 97 24.68 8.08 2.22
N LEU A 98 24.21 8.27 0.99
CA LEU A 98 22.93 7.77 0.51
C LEU A 98 23.14 6.50 -0.32
N ASP A 99 22.37 5.47 -0.01
CA ASP A 99 22.29 4.25 -0.80
C ASP A 99 20.83 3.75 -0.90
N ALA A 100 20.60 2.80 -1.81
CA ALA A 100 19.28 2.25 -2.03
C ALA A 100 18.75 1.51 -0.80
N GLU A 101 19.60 0.84 -0.03
CA GLU A 101 19.25 0.15 1.20
C GLU A 101 18.68 1.13 2.24
N GLY A 102 19.37 2.25 2.51
CA GLY A 102 18.91 3.28 3.43
C GLY A 102 17.64 3.98 2.95
N LEU A 103 17.53 4.27 1.65
CA LEU A 103 16.35 4.90 1.05
C LEU A 103 15.12 3.98 1.12
N LEU A 104 15.26 2.70 0.79
CA LEU A 104 14.20 1.72 0.96
C LEU A 104 13.88 1.47 2.44
N GLY A 105 14.90 1.49 3.30
CA GLY A 105 14.79 1.41 4.75
C GLY A 105 13.89 2.52 5.33
N ALA A 106 13.90 3.71 4.75
CA ALA A 106 13.03 4.81 5.15
C ALA A 106 11.53 4.51 4.96
N LEU A 107 11.17 3.54 4.10
CA LEU A 107 9.78 3.13 3.87
C LEU A 107 9.27 2.11 4.90
N ILE A 108 10.18 1.34 5.53
CA ILE A 108 9.82 0.17 6.34
C ILE A 108 8.95 0.56 7.53
N ASP A 109 9.43 1.47 8.38
CA ASP A 109 8.72 1.87 9.58
C ASP A 109 7.37 2.56 9.28
N PRO A 110 7.27 3.52 8.33
CA PRO A 110 5.99 4.06 7.90
C PRO A 110 5.01 2.98 7.41
N LEU A 111 5.50 1.98 6.67
CA LEU A 111 4.68 0.89 6.16
C LEU A 111 4.19 -0.02 7.30
N LEU A 112 5.09 -0.46 8.18
CA LEU A 112 4.75 -1.29 9.33
C LEU A 112 3.85 -0.56 10.34
N ALA A 113 3.95 0.77 10.44
CA ALA A 113 3.09 1.58 11.28
C ALA A 113 1.61 1.45 10.89
N LEU A 114 1.28 1.17 9.62
CA LEU A 114 -0.10 0.93 9.18
C LEU A 114 -0.74 -0.23 9.95
N ASN A 115 0.04 -1.26 10.28
CA ASN A 115 -0.44 -2.42 11.02
C ASN A 115 -0.68 -2.15 12.52
N ARG A 116 -0.14 -1.06 13.08
CA ARG A 116 -0.34 -0.71 14.50
C ARG A 116 -1.79 -0.34 14.79
N SER A 117 -2.43 0.36 13.86
CA SER A 117 -3.81 0.84 14.00
C SER A 117 -4.83 -0.17 13.49
N ARG A 118 -4.46 -1.01 12.51
CA ARG A 118 -5.36 -1.99 11.87
C ARG A 118 -4.59 -3.25 11.47
N LYS A 119 -5.03 -4.41 11.97
CA LYS A 119 -4.44 -5.70 11.60
C LYS A 119 -4.43 -5.88 10.08
N ASN A 120 -3.32 -6.36 9.53
CA ASN A 120 -3.15 -6.66 8.10
C ASN A 120 -3.29 -5.46 7.13
N ALA A 121 -3.26 -4.22 7.64
CA ALA A 121 -3.37 -3.02 6.82
C ALA A 121 -2.36 -2.95 5.67
N VAL A 122 -1.12 -3.41 5.87
CA VAL A 122 -0.11 -3.47 4.81
C VAL A 122 -0.55 -4.38 3.66
N SER A 123 -1.00 -5.61 3.97
CA SER A 123 -1.47 -6.56 2.94
C SER A 123 -2.69 -6.02 2.20
N ILE A 124 -3.63 -5.39 2.91
CA ILE A 124 -4.83 -4.79 2.32
C ILE A 124 -4.44 -3.62 1.41
N PHE A 125 -3.56 -2.72 1.88
CA PHE A 125 -3.08 -1.59 1.11
C PHE A 125 -2.38 -2.06 -0.18
N MET A 126 -1.52 -3.07 -0.09
CA MET A 126 -0.80 -3.61 -1.25
C MET A 126 -1.74 -4.30 -2.24
N ARG A 127 -2.78 -5.01 -1.77
CA ARG A 127 -3.85 -5.54 -2.63
C ARG A 127 -4.60 -4.43 -3.36
N LEU A 128 -5.03 -3.39 -2.65
CA LEU A 128 -5.72 -2.24 -3.23
C LEU A 128 -4.84 -1.53 -4.27
N LEU A 129 -3.56 -1.36 -3.97
CA LEU A 129 -2.60 -0.72 -4.88
C LEU A 129 -2.40 -1.55 -6.15
N GLY A 130 -2.23 -2.87 -6.04
CA GLY A 130 -2.15 -3.77 -7.19
C GLY A 130 -3.39 -3.69 -8.09
N ARG A 131 -4.58 -3.64 -7.48
CA ARG A 131 -5.84 -3.45 -8.24
C ARG A 131 -5.93 -2.08 -8.89
N ALA A 132 -5.42 -1.02 -8.25
CA ALA A 132 -5.44 0.33 -8.82
C ALA A 132 -4.61 0.41 -10.11
N TYR A 133 -3.49 -0.33 -10.16
CA TYR A 133 -2.70 -0.51 -11.38
C TYR A 133 -3.46 -1.35 -12.42
N ALA A 134 -3.95 -2.52 -12.04
CA ALA A 134 -4.62 -3.45 -12.96
C ALA A 134 -5.88 -2.85 -13.61
N GLU A 135 -6.69 -2.12 -12.83
CA GLU A 135 -7.93 -1.49 -13.30
C GLU A 135 -7.72 -0.07 -13.87
N THR A 136 -6.46 0.37 -14.03
CA THR A 136 -6.08 1.67 -14.62
C THR A 136 -6.85 2.86 -14.02
N GLN A 137 -6.78 3.02 -12.69
CA GLN A 137 -7.53 4.06 -11.97
C GLN A 137 -6.93 5.48 -12.16
N GLY A 138 -7.10 6.07 -13.34
CA GLY A 138 -6.52 7.38 -13.70
C GLY A 138 -6.94 8.54 -12.78
N HIS A 139 -8.18 8.51 -12.27
CA HIS A 139 -8.65 9.53 -11.31
C HIS A 139 -7.94 9.42 -9.95
N LEU A 140 -7.60 8.20 -9.53
CA LEU A 140 -6.88 7.95 -8.29
C LEU A 140 -5.42 8.37 -8.46
N ARG A 141 -4.78 8.02 -9.58
CA ARG A 141 -3.42 8.49 -9.91
C ARG A 141 -3.33 10.01 -9.85
N ARG A 142 -4.26 10.73 -10.49
CA ARG A 142 -4.29 12.20 -10.47
C ARG A 142 -4.39 12.72 -9.03
N TYR A 143 -5.36 12.20 -8.29
CA TYR A 143 -5.60 12.59 -6.90
C TYR A 143 -4.38 12.36 -5.99
N VAL A 144 -3.74 11.18 -6.08
CA VAL A 144 -2.54 10.87 -5.29
C VAL A 144 -1.38 11.77 -5.70
N THR A 145 -1.23 12.07 -6.99
CA THR A 145 -0.19 13.00 -7.48
C THR A 145 -0.42 14.41 -6.95
N GLU A 146 -1.65 14.92 -6.99
CA GLU A 146 -2.00 16.26 -6.50
C GLU A 146 -1.80 16.38 -4.98
N ARG A 147 -2.24 15.37 -4.22
CA ARG A 147 -2.23 15.43 -2.75
C ARG A 147 -0.89 15.04 -2.12
N TYR A 148 -0.25 14.00 -2.65
CA TYR A 148 0.93 13.37 -2.05
C TYR A 148 2.19 13.40 -2.94
N GLY A 149 2.07 13.90 -4.19
CA GLY A 149 3.17 13.90 -5.16
C GLY A 149 4.42 14.62 -4.66
N HIS A 150 4.27 15.65 -3.83
CA HIS A 150 5.41 16.36 -3.24
C HIS A 150 6.33 15.45 -2.40
N VAL A 151 5.80 14.45 -1.70
CA VAL A 151 6.62 13.46 -0.95
C VAL A 151 7.28 12.47 -1.90
N LEU A 152 6.56 12.00 -2.92
CA LEU A 152 7.09 11.04 -3.90
C LEU A 152 8.20 11.63 -4.76
N VAL A 153 8.10 12.91 -5.11
CA VAL A 153 9.14 13.65 -5.84
C VAL A 153 10.40 13.77 -4.99
N ARG A 154 10.29 14.11 -3.70
CA ARG A 154 11.43 14.14 -2.77
C ARG A 154 12.13 12.79 -2.69
N PHE A 155 11.36 11.71 -2.56
CA PHE A 155 11.91 10.35 -2.52
C PHE A 155 12.67 9.99 -3.81
N THR A 156 12.09 10.30 -4.97
CA THR A 156 12.72 10.06 -6.27
C THR A 156 13.99 10.89 -6.46
N HIS A 157 13.99 12.13 -5.98
CA HIS A 157 15.15 13.02 -6.03
C HIS A 157 16.31 12.50 -5.16
N LEU A 158 16.03 11.88 -4.01
CA LEU A 158 17.09 11.25 -3.22
C LEU A 158 17.73 10.06 -3.94
N PHE A 159 16.96 9.26 -4.69
CA PHE A 159 17.56 8.23 -5.56
C PHE A 159 18.42 8.83 -6.68
N GLN A 160 17.97 9.93 -7.31
CA GLN A 160 18.77 10.64 -8.31
C GLN A 160 20.07 11.19 -7.71
N LYS A 161 20.01 11.72 -6.49
CA LYS A 161 21.17 12.22 -5.76
C LYS A 161 22.16 11.11 -5.41
N ALA A 162 21.67 9.94 -4.99
CA ALA A 162 22.48 8.77 -4.67
C ALA A 162 23.08 8.10 -5.93
N TYR A 163 22.36 8.15 -7.06
CA TYR A 163 22.72 7.49 -8.32
C TYR A 163 22.71 8.45 -9.50
N PRO A 164 23.61 9.45 -9.55
CA PRO A 164 23.61 10.51 -10.57
C PRO A 164 23.91 10.01 -11.99
N SER A 165 24.43 8.79 -12.14
CA SER A 165 24.67 8.15 -13.43
C SER A 165 23.40 7.57 -14.06
N LEU A 166 22.33 7.36 -13.28
CA LEU A 166 21.07 6.83 -13.79
C LEU A 166 20.19 7.95 -14.33
N SER A 167 19.59 7.73 -15.49
CA SER A 167 18.58 8.64 -16.03
C SER A 167 17.28 8.58 -15.22
N ASN A 168 16.46 9.63 -15.34
CA ASN A 168 15.14 9.67 -14.71
C ASN A 168 14.24 8.51 -15.17
N ASP A 169 14.36 8.09 -16.43
CA ASP A 169 13.62 6.95 -16.98
C ASP A 169 14.06 5.63 -16.35
N GLN A 170 15.37 5.42 -16.18
CA GLN A 170 15.91 4.23 -15.51
C GLN A 170 15.45 4.14 -14.05
N ILE A 171 15.52 5.26 -13.31
CA ILE A 171 15.03 5.32 -11.93
C ILE A 171 13.51 5.05 -11.89
N PHE A 172 12.74 5.65 -12.81
CA PHE A 172 11.30 5.40 -12.92
C PHE A 172 11.01 3.91 -13.06
N TRP A 173 11.62 3.22 -14.02
CA TRP A 173 11.37 1.79 -14.25
C TRP A 173 11.83 0.92 -13.10
N ARG A 174 13.02 1.19 -12.53
CA ARG A 174 13.53 0.44 -11.36
C ARG A 174 12.61 0.57 -10.15
N LEU A 175 12.13 1.77 -9.86
CA LEU A 175 11.16 1.98 -8.78
C LEU A 175 9.84 1.23 -9.04
N HIS A 176 9.39 1.12 -10.30
CA HIS A 176 8.20 0.34 -10.64
C HIS A 176 8.44 -1.18 -10.54
N TYR A 177 9.63 -1.68 -10.88
CA TYR A 177 9.99 -3.08 -10.65
C TYR A 177 10.00 -3.42 -9.16
N MET A 178 10.56 -2.53 -8.34
CA MET A 178 10.53 -2.69 -6.89
C MET A 178 9.10 -2.64 -6.34
N LEU A 179 8.30 -1.67 -6.79
CA LEU A 179 6.91 -1.55 -6.40
C LEU A 179 6.09 -2.77 -6.80
N GLY A 180 6.31 -3.31 -8.00
CA GLY A 180 5.65 -4.55 -8.45
C GLY A 180 6.01 -5.74 -7.57
N SER A 181 7.28 -5.88 -7.21
CA SER A 181 7.76 -6.91 -6.29
C SER A 181 7.13 -6.78 -4.90
N LEU A 182 7.10 -5.56 -4.35
CA LEU A 182 6.43 -5.26 -3.08
C LEU A 182 4.93 -5.56 -3.12
N ILE A 183 4.24 -5.13 -4.18
CA ILE A 183 2.81 -5.40 -4.36
C ILE A 183 2.57 -6.91 -4.37
N PHE A 184 3.28 -7.67 -5.21
CA PHE A 184 3.10 -9.12 -5.31
C PHE A 184 3.32 -9.80 -3.96
N THR A 185 4.49 -9.57 -3.34
CA THR A 185 4.90 -10.27 -2.12
C THR A 185 4.03 -9.89 -0.93
N LEU A 186 3.70 -8.61 -0.75
CA LEU A 186 2.97 -8.14 0.43
C LEU A 186 1.45 -8.31 0.29
N ALA A 187 0.89 -8.19 -0.92
CA ALA A 187 -0.52 -8.50 -1.17
C ALA A 187 -0.83 -9.99 -0.90
N GLY A 188 0.09 -10.88 -1.30
CA GLY A 188 0.02 -12.33 -1.09
C GLY A 188 0.75 -12.83 0.16
N SER A 189 1.10 -11.96 1.11
CA SER A 189 2.00 -12.29 2.22
C SER A 189 1.51 -13.44 3.10
N ASP A 190 0.20 -13.57 3.34
CA ASP A 190 -0.34 -14.70 4.11
C ASP A 190 -0.05 -16.04 3.43
N ALA A 191 -0.25 -16.13 2.12
CA ALA A 191 -0.01 -17.35 1.35
C ALA A 191 1.50 -17.68 1.28
N LEU A 192 2.34 -16.70 1.01
CA LEU A 192 3.79 -16.89 0.96
C LEU A 192 4.38 -17.28 2.32
N ARG A 193 3.90 -16.67 3.41
CA ARG A 193 4.28 -17.05 4.78
C ARG A 193 3.85 -18.48 5.10
N GLN A 194 2.64 -18.88 4.70
CA GLN A 194 2.16 -20.25 4.90
C GLN A 194 2.99 -21.28 4.12
N ILE A 195 3.31 -21.00 2.85
CA ILE A 195 4.21 -21.84 2.03
C ILE A 195 5.57 -21.93 2.72
N SER A 196 6.11 -20.80 3.21
CA SER A 196 7.38 -20.78 3.93
C SER A 196 7.37 -21.62 5.21
N GLU A 197 6.27 -21.59 5.97
CA GLU A 197 6.12 -22.40 7.17
C GLU A 197 6.01 -23.89 6.85
N VAL A 198 5.21 -24.26 5.85
CA VAL A 198 4.99 -25.68 5.48
C VAL A 198 6.24 -26.29 4.83
N ASP A 199 6.84 -25.60 3.87
CA ASP A 199 7.89 -26.19 3.04
C ASP A 199 9.29 -26.03 3.66
N PHE A 200 9.51 -24.98 4.46
CA PHE A 200 10.82 -24.65 5.01
C PHE A 200 10.85 -24.53 6.53
N ASN A 201 9.73 -24.77 7.23
CA ASN A 201 9.61 -24.61 8.69
C ASN A 201 10.05 -23.22 9.19
N ARG A 202 9.90 -22.19 8.34
CA ARG A 202 10.22 -20.80 8.66
C ARG A 202 8.93 -20.01 8.88
N ARG A 203 8.62 -19.73 10.15
CA ARG A 203 7.57 -18.79 10.55
C ARG A 203 8.09 -17.37 10.43
N LEU A 204 7.62 -16.67 9.41
CA LEU A 204 7.95 -15.27 9.16
C LEU A 204 6.76 -14.39 9.52
N GLU A 205 7.04 -13.20 10.03
CA GLU A 205 6.10 -12.08 10.09
C GLU A 205 6.24 -11.17 8.85
N VAL A 206 5.27 -10.27 8.64
CA VAL A 206 5.31 -9.30 7.52
C VAL A 206 6.59 -8.45 7.56
N LYS A 207 7.05 -8.10 8.76
CA LYS A 207 8.30 -7.37 8.97
C LYS A 207 9.50 -8.13 8.39
N ASP A 208 9.62 -9.41 8.73
CA ASP A 208 10.75 -10.25 8.29
C ASP A 208 10.78 -10.34 6.76
N VAL A 209 9.60 -10.48 6.13
CA VAL A 209 9.47 -10.49 4.67
C VAL A 209 9.94 -9.16 4.06
N ILE A 210 9.56 -8.01 4.65
CA ILE A 210 10.01 -6.70 4.16
C ILE A 210 11.53 -6.56 4.30
N GLU A 211 12.10 -6.96 5.44
CA GLU A 211 13.54 -6.87 5.69
C GLU A 211 14.35 -7.75 4.73
N GLU A 212 13.86 -8.95 4.41
CA GLU A 212 14.47 -9.85 3.40
C GLU A 212 14.41 -9.25 1.98
N MET A 213 13.37 -8.45 1.66
CA MET A 213 13.24 -7.82 0.34
C MET A 213 14.21 -6.65 0.13
N VAL A 214 14.55 -5.89 1.17
CA VAL A 214 15.37 -4.67 1.05
C VAL A 214 16.68 -4.88 0.29
N PRO A 215 17.56 -5.84 0.65
CA PRO A 215 18.82 -6.03 -0.07
C PRO A 215 18.61 -6.45 -1.52
N PHE A 216 17.58 -7.27 -1.81
CA PHE A 216 17.25 -7.67 -3.18
C PHE A 216 16.80 -6.48 -4.03
N LEU A 217 15.90 -5.65 -3.50
CA LEU A 217 15.39 -4.46 -4.18
C LEU A 217 16.50 -3.40 -4.35
N ALA A 218 17.34 -3.21 -3.35
CA ALA A 218 18.46 -2.28 -3.39
C ALA A 218 19.50 -2.68 -4.43
N ALA A 219 19.82 -3.98 -4.54
CA ALA A 219 20.66 -4.50 -5.62
C ALA A 219 20.04 -4.23 -7.00
N GLY A 220 18.72 -4.39 -7.14
CA GLY A 220 17.98 -4.06 -8.36
C GLY A 220 18.05 -2.57 -8.75
N MET A 221 18.22 -1.66 -7.78
CA MET A 221 18.48 -0.24 -8.07
C MET A 221 19.85 0.00 -8.69
N LYS A 222 20.84 -0.84 -8.38
CA LYS A 222 22.25 -0.70 -8.80
C LYS A 222 22.55 -1.44 -10.12
N ALA A 223 21.69 -2.38 -10.52
CA ALA A 223 21.87 -3.28 -11.66
C ALA A 223 21.92 -2.58 -13.03
#